data_AF-A0A937YUQ5-F1
#
_entry.id   AF-A0A937YUQ5-F1
#
_cell.length_a   1.000
_cell.length_b   1.000
_cell.length_c   1.000
_cell.angle_alpha   90.00
_cell.angle_beta   90.00
_cell.angle_gamma   90.00
#
_symmetry.space_group_name_H-M   'P 1'
#
loop_
_entity.id
_entity.type
_entity.pdbx_description
1 polymer ?
#
loop_
_entity_poly.entity_id
_entity_poly.type
_entity_poly.pdbx_seq_one_letter_code
_entity_poly.pdbx_strand_id
1 'polypeptide(L)'
;EIMAAGRYELPLPEIAHLWNQGSVVRSWLLELAERALEEDPGLESLEAYVEDSGEGRWTAREAVDLGVPAPVIVHSLMRRFDSRQDNSYALRLLAALRRQFGGHAVKPAEGEARP
;
A
#
# COMPACT_ATOMS: atom_id res chain seq x y z
N GLU A 1 -2.80 -1.23 7.37
CA GLU A 1 -3.51 -2.54 7.31
C GLU A 1 -3.58 -3.29 8.63
N ILE A 2 -2.59 -4.11 9.05
CA ILE A 2 -2.78 -5.00 10.23
C ILE A 2 -3.12 -4.24 11.52
N MET A 3 -2.45 -3.11 11.79
CA MET A 3 -2.75 -2.30 12.98
C MET A 3 -4.16 -1.68 12.92
N ALA A 4 -4.63 -1.31 11.72
CA ALA A 4 -5.97 -0.74 11.52
C ALA A 4 -7.09 -1.80 11.57
N ALA A 5 -6.83 -3.00 11.06
CA ALA A 5 -7.78 -4.13 11.07
C ALA A 5 -7.69 -5.00 12.34
N GLY A 6 -6.80 -4.64 13.26
CA GLY A 6 -6.52 -5.43 14.46
C GLY A 6 -7.69 -5.50 15.43
N ARG A 7 -7.64 -6.46 16.36
CA ARG A 7 -8.66 -6.64 17.40
C ARG A 7 -8.66 -5.58 18.51
N TYR A 8 -7.66 -4.71 18.51
CA TYR A 8 -7.45 -3.70 19.53
C TYR A 8 -7.61 -2.32 18.92
N GLU A 9 -8.22 -1.42 19.68
CA GLU A 9 -8.21 0.00 19.37
C GLU A 9 -6.84 0.55 19.73
N LEU A 10 -5.99 0.70 18.72
CA LEU A 10 -4.62 1.16 18.87
C LEU A 10 -4.57 2.68 18.66
N PRO A 11 -4.05 3.46 19.61
CA PRO A 11 -3.87 4.90 19.40
C PRO A 11 -2.66 5.11 18.47
N LEU A 12 -2.91 5.05 17.16
CA LEU A 12 -1.86 5.16 16.14
C LEU A 12 -1.01 6.44 16.26
N PRO A 13 -1.55 7.62 16.61
CA PRO A 13 -0.73 8.82 16.83
C PRO A 13 0.26 8.64 17.99
N GLU A 14 -0.19 8.08 19.12
CA GLU A 14 0.67 7.82 20.29
C GLU A 14 1.75 6.76 19.99
N ILE A 15 1.42 5.75 19.18
CA ILE A 15 2.38 4.74 18.74
C ILE A 15 3.45 5.36 17.82
N ALA A 16 3.03 6.22 16.90
CA ALA A 16 3.97 6.95 16.03
C ALA A 16 4.91 7.84 16.86
N HIS A 17 4.37 8.56 17.85
CA HIS A 17 5.15 9.32 18.82
C HIS A 17 6.17 8.43 19.56
N LEU A 18 5.74 7.28 20.06
CA LEU A 18 6.60 6.33 20.78
C LEU A 18 7.79 5.86 19.92
N TRP A 19 7.62 5.68 18.61
CA TRP A 19 8.75 5.32 17.74
C TRP A 19 9.81 6.41 17.64
N ASN A 20 9.47 7.68 17.90
CA ASN A 20 10.45 8.76 18.00
C ASN A 20 11.19 8.75 19.36
N GLN A 21 10.71 8.01 20.35
CA GLN A 21 11.29 7.94 21.71
C GLN A 21 12.31 6.79 21.84
N GLY A 22 13.51 7.01 21.31
CA GLY A 22 14.67 6.12 21.56
C GLY A 22 14.68 4.81 20.76
N SER A 23 13.79 4.68 19.76
CA SER A 23 13.80 3.52 18.87
C SER A 23 14.97 3.56 17.88
N VAL A 24 15.34 2.40 17.33
CA VAL A 24 16.35 2.27 16.27
C VAL A 24 15.89 2.90 14.95
N VAL A 25 14.58 2.93 14.71
CA VAL A 25 14.00 3.40 13.43
C VAL A 25 13.68 4.90 13.42
N ARG A 26 13.97 5.61 14.52
CA ARG A 26 13.74 7.06 14.62
C ARG A 26 14.35 7.77 13.42
N SER A 27 13.59 8.68 12.84
CA SER A 27 14.00 9.45 11.68
C SER A 27 13.07 10.63 11.49
N TRP A 28 13.51 11.62 10.72
CA TRP A 28 12.66 12.71 10.29
C TRP A 28 11.35 12.22 9.63
N LEU A 29 11.38 11.09 8.91
CA LEU A 29 10.18 10.52 8.31
C LEU A 29 9.15 10.04 9.35
N LEU A 30 9.60 9.54 10.49
CA LEU A 30 8.70 9.17 11.58
C LEU A 30 8.13 10.38 12.32
N GLU A 31 8.86 11.50 12.39
CA GLU A 31 8.29 12.77 12.87
C GLU A 31 7.17 13.27 11.93
N LEU A 32 7.33 13.09 10.61
CA LEU A 32 6.27 13.42 9.65
C LEU A 32 5.07 12.49 9.75
N ALA A 33 5.30 11.19 9.97
CA ALA A 33 4.23 10.21 10.15
C ALA A 33 3.41 10.50 11.41
N GLU A 34 4.07 10.86 12.52
CA GLU A 34 3.41 11.32 13.75
C GLU A 34 2.50 12.51 13.48
N ARG A 35 3.00 13.58 12.84
CA ARG A 35 2.19 14.77 12.50
C ARG A 35 0.99 14.43 11.64
N ALA A 36 1.16 13.61 10.60
CA ALA A 36 0.07 13.21 9.73
C ALA A 36 -1.04 12.45 10.49
N LEU A 37 -0.65 11.58 11.43
CA LEU A 37 -1.60 10.83 12.26
C LEU A 37 -2.23 11.68 13.37
N GLU A 38 -1.53 12.70 13.88
CA GLU A 38 -2.11 13.69 14.81
C GLU A 38 -3.19 14.55 14.11
N GLU A 39 -2.97 14.93 12.86
CA GLU A 39 -3.90 15.72 12.05
C GLU A 39 -5.12 14.89 11.62
N ASP A 40 -4.91 13.68 11.11
CA ASP A 40 -5.95 12.76 10.63
C ASP A 40 -5.58 11.31 10.98
N PRO A 41 -5.99 10.81 12.16
CA PRO A 41 -5.66 9.45 12.60
C PRO A 41 -6.17 8.35 11.68
N GLY A 42 -7.25 8.61 10.93
CA GLY A 42 -7.88 7.68 9.99
C GLY A 42 -7.37 7.79 8.56
N LEU A 43 -6.65 8.88 8.24
CA LEU A 43 -6.23 9.26 6.88
C LEU A 43 -7.41 9.33 5.90
N GLU A 44 -8.61 9.65 6.40
CA GLU A 44 -9.86 9.65 5.62
C GLU A 44 -9.89 10.75 4.55
N SER A 45 -9.06 11.78 4.72
CA SER A 45 -8.89 12.87 3.77
C SER A 45 -8.08 12.49 2.51
N LEU A 46 -7.46 11.31 2.48
CA LEU A 46 -6.55 10.87 1.43
C LEU A 46 -7.11 9.69 0.62
N GLU A 47 -6.82 9.68 -0.68
CA GLU A 47 -7.01 8.52 -1.54
C GLU A 47 -5.81 7.57 -1.43
N ALA A 48 -6.05 6.27 -1.65
CA ALA A 48 -5.00 5.24 -1.66
C ALA A 48 -4.15 5.27 -2.95
N TYR A 49 -3.68 6.46 -3.36
CA TYR A 49 -2.96 6.73 -4.58
C TYR A 49 -1.59 7.36 -4.29
N VAL A 50 -0.51 6.83 -4.86
CA VAL A 50 0.85 7.29 -4.60
C VAL A 50 1.63 7.55 -5.90
N GLU A 51 2.08 8.79 -6.07
CA GLU A 51 2.94 9.19 -7.19
C GLU A 51 4.39 8.72 -7.03
N ASP A 52 5.13 8.69 -8.15
CA ASP A 52 6.58 8.50 -8.15
C ASP A 52 7.28 9.67 -8.84
N SER A 53 8.27 10.25 -8.17
CA SER A 53 9.13 11.32 -8.68
C SER A 53 10.14 10.85 -9.73
N GLY A 54 10.25 9.53 -9.95
CA GLY A 54 11.08 8.90 -10.97
C GLY A 54 12.39 8.28 -10.45
N GLU A 55 12.82 8.59 -9.23
CA GLU A 55 14.09 8.10 -8.67
C GLU A 55 14.10 6.58 -8.55
N GLY A 56 13.05 6.01 -7.94
CA GLY A 56 12.93 4.56 -7.85
C GLY A 56 12.89 3.86 -9.22
N ARG A 57 12.38 4.53 -10.26
CA ARG A 57 12.29 3.99 -11.61
C ARG A 57 13.64 3.91 -12.30
N TRP A 58 14.43 4.98 -12.28
CA TRP A 58 15.76 4.94 -12.88
C TRP A 58 16.68 4.02 -12.08
N THR A 59 16.59 4.02 -10.74
CA THR A 59 17.39 3.11 -9.90
C THR A 59 17.07 1.64 -10.18
N ALA A 60 15.79 1.30 -10.36
CA ALA A 60 15.38 -0.07 -10.71
C ALA A 60 15.92 -0.50 -12.09
N ARG A 61 15.93 0.41 -13.07
CA ARG A 61 16.51 0.14 -14.40
C ARG A 61 18.01 -0.08 -14.33
N GLU A 62 18.71 0.84 -13.66
CA GLU A 62 20.17 0.75 -13.47
C GLU A 62 20.57 -0.54 -12.74
N ALA A 63 19.81 -0.97 -11.74
CA ALA A 63 20.04 -2.23 -11.04
C ALA A 63 19.97 -3.45 -11.98
N VAL A 64 19.03 -3.46 -12.93
CA VAL A 64 18.93 -4.50 -13.95
C VAL A 64 20.12 -4.44 -14.91
N ASP A 65 20.46 -3.25 -15.40
CA ASP A 65 21.54 -3.06 -16.38
C ASP A 65 22.91 -3.45 -15.79
N LEU A 66 23.13 -3.17 -14.50
CA LEU A 66 24.36 -3.54 -13.78
C LEU A 66 24.34 -4.98 -13.24
N GLY A 67 23.21 -5.70 -13.33
CA GLY A 67 23.06 -7.03 -12.73
C GLY A 67 23.15 -7.04 -11.20
N VAL A 68 22.75 -5.94 -10.54
CA VAL A 68 22.82 -5.76 -9.08
C VAL A 68 21.43 -5.95 -8.46
N PRO A 69 21.26 -6.80 -7.43
CA PRO A 69 19.96 -7.03 -6.82
C PRO A 69 19.48 -5.81 -6.01
N ALA A 70 18.32 -5.26 -6.38
CA ALA A 70 17.64 -4.16 -5.68
C ALA A 70 16.17 -4.48 -5.30
N PRO A 71 15.87 -5.62 -4.64
CA PRO A 71 14.52 -6.15 -4.50
C PRO A 71 13.56 -5.20 -3.78
N VAL A 72 14.00 -4.53 -2.71
CA VAL A 72 13.14 -3.64 -1.91
C VAL A 72 12.76 -2.37 -2.69
N ILE A 73 13.68 -1.85 -3.51
CA ILE A 73 13.43 -0.66 -4.34
C ILE A 73 12.43 -1.01 -5.44
N VAL A 74 12.65 -2.14 -6.14
CA VAL A 74 11.75 -2.63 -7.19
C VAL A 74 10.36 -2.89 -6.60
N HIS A 75 10.28 -3.57 -5.46
CA HIS A 75 9.00 -3.86 -4.82
C HIS A 75 8.29 -2.57 -4.41
N SER A 76 8.99 -1.62 -3.78
CA SER A 76 8.43 -0.31 -3.41
C SER A 76 7.87 0.44 -4.61
N LEU A 77 8.56 0.40 -5.76
CA LEU A 77 8.09 1.00 -7.00
C LEU A 77 6.82 0.32 -7.52
N MET A 78 6.78 -1.01 -7.55
CA MET A 78 5.60 -1.76 -8.02
C MET A 78 4.38 -1.52 -7.12
N ARG A 79 4.57 -1.38 -5.80
CA ARG A 79 3.48 -1.02 -4.88
C ARG A 79 2.84 0.34 -5.22
N ARG A 80 3.62 1.31 -5.70
CA ARG A 80 3.08 2.58 -6.19
C ARG A 80 2.32 2.42 -7.50
N PHE A 81 2.68 1.46 -8.36
CA PHE A 81 1.90 1.19 -9.57
C PHE A 81 0.60 0.45 -9.26
N ASP A 82 0.62 -0.46 -8.29
CA ASP A 82 -0.58 -1.16 -7.81
C ASP A 82 -1.61 -0.16 -7.25
N SER A 83 -1.16 0.89 -6.55
CA SER A 83 -2.03 1.93 -5.99
C SER A 83 -2.75 2.76 -7.05
N ARG A 84 -2.43 2.62 -8.34
CA ARG A 84 -3.07 3.34 -9.46
C ARG A 84 -4.01 2.43 -10.26
N GLN A 85 -4.22 1.20 -9.79
CA GLN A 85 -5.05 0.19 -10.45
C GLN A 85 -6.28 -0.13 -9.62
N ASP A 86 -7.33 0.69 -9.73
CA ASP A 86 -8.56 0.52 -8.93
C ASP A 86 -9.27 -0.82 -9.21
N ASN A 87 -9.26 -1.28 -10.46
CA ASN A 87 -9.92 -2.52 -10.87
C ASN A 87 -9.05 -3.38 -11.80
N SER A 88 -7.96 -3.90 -11.24
CA SER A 88 -6.94 -4.67 -11.97
C SER A 88 -7.54 -5.81 -12.81
N TYR A 89 -7.24 -5.80 -14.11
CA TYR A 89 -7.64 -6.84 -15.04
C TYR A 89 -7.18 -8.24 -14.60
N ALA A 90 -5.94 -8.35 -14.12
CA ALA A 90 -5.38 -9.63 -13.69
C ALA A 90 -6.15 -10.20 -12.49
N LEU A 91 -6.53 -9.35 -11.53
CA LEU A 91 -7.32 -9.77 -10.37
C LEU A 91 -8.76 -10.13 -10.75
N ARG A 92 -9.36 -9.42 -11.71
CA ARG A 92 -10.67 -9.79 -12.27
C ARG A 92 -10.63 -11.15 -12.97
N LEU A 93 -9.60 -11.40 -13.78
CA LEU A 93 -9.39 -12.69 -14.43
C LEU A 93 -9.19 -13.79 -13.38
N LEU A 94 -8.38 -13.54 -12.35
CA LEU A 94 -8.19 -14.48 -11.24
C LEU A 94 -9.52 -14.79 -10.51
N ALA A 95 -10.33 -13.77 -10.22
CA ALA A 95 -11.65 -13.96 -9.61
C ALA A 95 -12.56 -14.81 -10.51
N ALA A 96 -12.58 -14.54 -11.82
CA ALA A 96 -13.33 -15.33 -12.79
C ALA A 96 -12.87 -16.79 -12.81
N LEU A 97 -11.56 -17.04 -12.83
CA LEU A 97 -11.01 -18.39 -12.77
C LEU A 97 -11.42 -19.10 -11.48
N ARG A 98 -11.23 -18.47 -10.31
CA ARG A 98 -11.64 -19.02 -9.00
C ARG A 98 -13.12 -19.40 -8.97
N ARG A 99 -13.99 -18.65 -9.64
CA ARG A 99 -15.39 -19.01 -9.82
C ARG A 99 -15.57 -20.22 -10.74
N GLN A 100 -14.92 -20.21 -11.91
CA GLN A 100 -15.08 -21.25 -12.94
C GLN A 100 -14.62 -22.63 -12.46
N PHE A 101 -13.42 -22.74 -11.88
CA PHE A 101 -12.89 -24.03 -11.44
C PHE A 101 -13.31 -24.41 -10.02
N GLY A 102 -13.45 -23.42 -9.12
CA GLY A 102 -13.60 -23.66 -7.68
C GLY A 102 -14.97 -23.32 -7.12
N GLY A 103 -15.89 -22.79 -7.94
CA GLY A 103 -17.21 -22.36 -7.48
C GLY A 103 -17.19 -21.19 -6.48
N HIS A 104 -16.05 -20.49 -6.33
CA HIS A 104 -15.92 -19.40 -5.37
C HIS A 104 -16.85 -18.23 -5.71
N ALA A 105 -17.45 -17.61 -4.68
CA ALA A 105 -18.22 -16.39 -4.82
C ALA A 105 -17.34 -15.24 -5.34
N VAL A 106 -17.93 -14.39 -6.19
CA VAL A 106 -17.28 -13.18 -6.75
C VAL A 106 -18.20 -11.98 -6.57
N LYS A 107 -17.60 -10.79 -6.46
CA LYS A 107 -18.34 -9.53 -6.40
C LYS A 107 -18.58 -9.00 -7.82
N PRO A 108 -19.78 -8.46 -8.14
CA PRO A 108 -20.02 -7.77 -9.39
C PRO A 108 -19.24 -6.45 -9.44
N ALA A 109 -19.06 -5.88 -10.63
CA ALA A 109 -18.52 -4.53 -10.76
C ALA A 109 -19.52 -3.52 -10.18
N GLU A 110 -19.03 -2.48 -9.50
CA GLU A 110 -19.90 -1.41 -9.02
C GLU A 110 -20.63 -0.76 -10.20
N GLY A 111 -21.97 -0.77 -10.17
CA GLY A 111 -22.85 -0.33 -11.26
C GLY A 111 -23.64 -1.45 -11.95
N GLU A 112 -23.25 -2.72 -11.81
CA GLU A 112 -24.08 -3.87 -12.20
C GLU A 112 -24.94 -4.33 -11.00
N ALA A 113 -25.98 -3.55 -10.69
CA ALA A 113 -27.08 -4.09 -9.91
C ALA A 113 -27.73 -5.21 -10.75
N ARG A 114 -27.67 -6.44 -10.25
CA ARG A 114 -28.39 -7.56 -10.87
C ARG A 114 -29.89 -7.33 -10.66
N PRO A 115 -30.73 -7.43 -11.71
CA PRO A 115 -32.18 -7.45 -11.52
C PRO A 115 -32.64 -8.65 -10.69
#